data_AF-A0A7X0RRG8-F1
#
_entry.id   AF-A0A7X0RRG8-F1
#
_cell.length_a   1.000
_cell.length_b   1.000
_cell.length_c   1.000
_cell.angle_alpha   90.00
_cell.angle_beta   90.00
_cell.angle_gamma   90.00
#
_symmetry.space_group_name_H-M   'P 1'
#
loop_
_entity.id
_entity.type
_entity.pdbx_description
1 polymer ?
#
loop_
_entity_poly.entity_id
_entity_poly.type
_entity_poly.pdbx_seq_one_letter_code
_entity_poly.pdbx_strand_id
1 'polypeptide(L)' 'MNRQELQSKVRQTVHRLINEKGYASLLDLFLKLEKITPKLVEEWRFGRVPYLERVLHGNLAQFSFIM' A
#
# COMPACT_ATOMS: atom_id res chain seq x y z
N MET A 1 14.79 5.77 -0.54
CA MET A 1 14.06 5.74 -1.83
C MET A 1 13.70 7.18 -2.19
N ASN A 2 14.09 7.66 -3.37
CA ASN A 2 13.71 8.99 -3.83
C ASN A 2 12.20 9.04 -4.17
N ARG A 3 11.59 10.23 -4.10
CA ARG A 3 10.16 10.41 -4.44
C ARG A 3 9.83 9.98 -5.87
N GLN A 4 10.73 10.24 -6.82
CA GLN A 4 10.56 9.81 -8.22
C GLN A 4 10.62 8.29 -8.37
N GLU A 5 11.54 7.63 -7.68
CA GLU A 5 11.62 6.16 -7.65
C GLU A 5 10.34 5.55 -7.07
N LEU A 6 9.82 6.15 -6.00
CA LEU A 6 8.56 5.72 -5.37
C LEU A 6 7.39 5.85 -6.33
N GLN A 7 7.28 6.98 -7.03
CA GLN A 7 6.23 7.24 -8.00
C GLN A 7 6.29 6.27 -9.18
N SER A 8 7.49 5.97 -9.69
CA SER A 8 7.68 5.02 -10.79
C SER A 8 7.27 3.61 -10.38
N LYS A 9 7.66 3.19 -9.16
CA LYS A 9 7.31 1.88 -8.61
C LYS A 9 5.81 1.76 -8.33
N VAL A 10 5.17 2.82 -7.84
CA VAL A 10 3.72 2.91 -7.66
C VAL A 10 3.00 2.77 -8.99
N ARG A 11 3.37 3.55 -10.02
CA ARG A 11 2.77 3.45 -11.37
C ARG A 11 2.89 2.06 -11.97
N GLN A 12 4.09 1.45 -11.90
CA GLN A 12 4.27 0.07 -12.36
C GLN A 12 3.37 -0.92 -11.62
N THR A 13 3.27 -0.76 -10.29
CA THR A 13 2.45 -1.65 -9.46
C THR A 13 0.97 -1.49 -9.76
N VAL A 14 0.48 -0.24 -9.92
CA VAL A 14 -0.90 0.06 -10.33
C VAL A 14 -1.20 -0.56 -11.69
N HIS A 15 -0.34 -0.36 -12.69
CA HIS A 15 -0.52 -0.97 -14.00
C HIS A 15 -0.61 -2.49 -13.92
N ARG A 16 0.26 -3.12 -13.13
CA ARG A 16 0.26 -4.57 -12.93
C ARG A 16 -1.01 -5.05 -12.23
N LEU A 17 -1.49 -4.33 -11.22
CA LEU A 17 -2.73 -4.64 -10.51
C LEU A 17 -3.96 -4.51 -11.41
N ILE A 18 -4.05 -3.44 -12.20
CA ILE A 18 -5.14 -3.26 -13.18
C ILE A 18 -5.08 -4.37 -14.23
N ASN A 19 -3.90 -4.78 -14.69
CA ASN A 19 -3.76 -5.86 -15.65
C ASN A 19 -4.14 -7.23 -15.08
N GLU A 20 -3.80 -7.52 -13.80
CA GLU A 20 -4.12 -8.81 -13.17
C GLU A 20 -5.57 -8.90 -12.67
N LYS A 21 -6.10 -7.84 -12.04
CA LYS A 21 -7.40 -7.83 -11.35
C LYS A 21 -8.48 -6.99 -12.03
N GLY A 22 -8.13 -6.16 -13.01
CA GLY A 22 -9.02 -5.16 -13.60
C GLY A 22 -9.18 -3.88 -12.76
N TYR A 23 -8.61 -3.83 -11.55
CA TYR A 23 -8.66 -2.68 -10.65
C TYR A 23 -7.40 -2.59 -9.80
N ALA A 24 -7.07 -1.38 -9.32
CA ALA A 24 -6.02 -1.16 -8.35
C ALA A 24 -6.62 -0.64 -7.03
N SER A 25 -6.47 -1.42 -5.96
CA SER A 25 -6.80 -0.97 -4.61
C SER A 25 -5.54 -0.47 -3.90
N LEU A 26 -5.69 0.58 -3.09
CA LEU A 26 -4.62 1.09 -2.23
C LEU A 26 -4.06 -0.01 -1.31
N LEU A 27 -4.89 -0.93 -0.83
CA LEU A 27 -4.45 -2.05 0.00
C LEU A 27 -3.54 -3.02 -0.75
N ASP A 28 -3.92 -3.38 -1.98
CA ASP A 28 -3.11 -4.22 -2.87
C ASP A 28 -1.78 -3.53 -3.22
N LEU A 29 -1.81 -2.21 -3.39
CA LEU A 29 -0.61 -1.40 -3.60
C LEU A 29 0.31 -1.48 -2.37
N PHE A 30 -0.22 -1.30 -1.16
CA PHE A 30 0.57 -1.40 0.06
C PHE A 30 1.14 -2.80 0.29
N LEU A 31 0.38 -3.85 -0.05
CA LEU A 31 0.85 -5.23 0.00
C LEU A 31 2.00 -5.46 -1.01
N LYS A 32 1.84 -5.04 -2.27
CA LYS A 32 2.89 -5.16 -3.31
C LYS A 32 4.11 -4.31 -3.03
N LEU A 33 3.95 -3.16 -2.36
CA LEU A 33 5.05 -2.30 -1.93
C LEU A 33 5.68 -2.76 -0.62
N GLU A 34 5.26 -3.91 -0.06
CA GLU A 34 5.75 -4.48 1.19
C GLU A 34 5.61 -3.51 2.38
N LYS A 35 4.65 -2.57 2.28
CA LYS A 35 4.32 -1.58 3.30
C LYS A 35 3.39 -2.12 4.35
N ILE A 36 2.68 -3.21 4.06
CA ILE A 36 1.83 -3.90 5.01
C ILE A 36 1.93 -5.40 4.77
N THR A 37 1.92 -6.17 5.84
CA THR A 37 1.89 -7.64 5.77
C THR A 37 0.44 -8.11 5.69
N PRO A 38 0.10 -9.20 4.98
CA PRO A 38 -1.25 -9.75 4.94
C PRO A 38 -1.83 -10.00 6.34
N LYS A 39 -1.02 -10.50 7.27
CA LYS A 39 -1.42 -10.69 8.67
C LYS A 39 -1.90 -9.40 9.35
N LEU A 40 -1.24 -8.28 9.06
CA LEU A 40 -1.62 -6.98 9.61
C LEU A 40 -2.87 -6.41 8.95
N VAL A 41 -3.06 -6.68 7.65
CA VAL A 41 -4.33 -6.37 6.95
C VAL A 41 -5.49 -7.11 7.61
N GLU A 42 -5.29 -8.38 7.95
CA GLU A 42 -6.29 -9.18 8.65
C GLU A 42 -6.59 -8.61 10.03
N GLU A 43 -5.56 -8.32 10.84
CA GLU A 43 -5.74 -7.71 12.16
C GLU A 43 -6.52 -6.38 12.09
N TRP A 44 -6.23 -5.53 11.09
CA TRP A 44 -7.00 -4.32 10.84
C TRP A 44 -8.44 -4.62 10.40
N ARG A 45 -8.66 -5.57 9.50
CA ARG A 45 -10.01 -6.01 9.08
C ARG A 45 -10.83 -6.59 10.23
N PHE A 46 -10.19 -7.28 11.17
CA PHE A 46 -10.81 -7.82 12.39
C PHE A 46 -10.99 -6.76 13.49
N GLY A 47 -10.59 -5.50 13.25
CA GLY A 47 -10.74 -4.40 14.21
C GLY A 47 -9.78 -4.48 15.40
N ARG A 48 -8.73 -5.33 15.34
CA ARG A 48 -7.67 -5.37 16.36
C ARG A 48 -6.84 -4.08 16.36
N VAL A 49 -6.78 -3.40 15.22
CA VAL A 49 -6.09 -2.13 15.05
C VAL A 49 -7.11 -1.05 14.66
N PRO A 50 -7.16 0.08 15.39
CA PRO A 50 -8.15 1.13 15.14
C PRO A 50 -7.95 1.88 13.81
N TYR A 51 -6.72 1.96 13.29
CA TYR A 51 -6.40 2.71 12.08
C TYR A 51 -5.41 1.95 11.20
N LEU A 52 -5.63 1.95 9.88
CA LEU A 52 -4.75 1.30 8.90
C LEU A 52 -3.32 1.88 8.96
N GLU A 53 -3.19 3.18 9.24
CA GLU A 53 -1.90 3.86 9.37
C GLU A 53 -1.00 3.27 10.46
N ARG A 54 -1.57 2.65 11.51
CA ARG A 54 -0.78 2.02 12.57
C ARG A 54 -0.10 0.72 12.14
N VAL A 55 -0.62 0.06 11.12
CA VAL A 55 -0.06 -1.19 10.60
C VAL A 55 0.80 -0.99 9.35
N LEU A 56 0.78 0.21 8.78
CA LEU A 56 1.59 0.58 7.64
C LEU A 56 3.04 0.85 8.07
N HIS A 57 3.98 0.10 7.50
CA HIS A 57 5.42 0.29 7.67
C HIS A 57 5.95 1.34 6.69
N GLY A 58 6.14 2.56 7.17
CA GLY A 58 6.73 3.64 6.39
C GLY A 58 6.52 5.01 7.01
N ASN A 59 6.91 6.05 6.29
CA ASN A 59 6.69 7.42 6.75
C ASN A 59 5.35 7.96 6.25
N LEU A 60 4.58 8.65 7.09
CA LEU A 60 3.30 9.27 6.71
C LEU A 60 3.45 10.18 5.48
N ALA A 61 4.57 10.89 5.37
CA ALA A 61 4.86 11.74 4.21
C ALA A 61 4.94 10.96 2.89
N GLN A 62 5.34 9.69 2.90
CA GLN A 62 5.31 8.84 1.71
C GLN A 62 3.89 8.39 1.38
N PHE A 63 3.08 8.09 2.39
CA PHE A 63 1.69 7.69 2.19
C PHE A 63 0.83 8.86 1.69
N SER A 64 1.01 10.05 2.25
CA SER A 64 0.38 11.29 1.78
C SER A 64 0.81 11.70 0.37
N PHE A 65 1.92 11.18 -0.14
CA PHE A 65 2.36 11.42 -1.52
C PHE A 65 1.80 10.38 -2.50
N ILE A 66 1.39 9.21 -2.01
CA ILE A 66 0.83 8.11 -2.81
C ILE A 66 -0.69 8.24 -2.92
N MET A 67 -1.36 8.73 -1.88
CA MET A 67 -2.81 8.95 -1.79
C MET A 67 -3.20 10.27 -2.43
#